data_AF-A0A0J9XY28-F1
#
_entry.id   AF-A0A0J9XY28-F1
#
_cell.length_a   1.000
_cell.length_b   1.000
_cell.length_c   1.000
_cell.angle_alpha   90.00
_cell.angle_beta   90.00
_cell.angle_gamma   90.00
#
_symmetry.space_group_name_H-M   'P 1'
#
loop_
_entity.id
_entity.type
_entity.pdbx_description
1 polymer ?
#
loop_
_entity_poly.entity_id
_entity_poly.type
_entity_poly.pdbx_seq_one_letter_code
_entity_poly.pdbx_strand_id
1 'polypeptide(L)'
;SPRDEGWAYANFLFQLSFATTSSTIVSGAVAERAKLRSYILLGCIVILIQALPSHWVWDSQGVFFKLGVVDFAGCSCIHMVGGIIGLVATIYLKPRRNRFNENSVHQMSSPTNALLGTFMLWWGWFGINSGSAWGVTNGRWRLAARASVATIMSSIGGGVTSITFSFAKTRKLQVNYLIFGLLSSVVAITAICAVARPWHALLIGAISSTISISVIPALEFLKIDDPVGIIPIHLTSSIWGMCAVGIFAEDDQVLAVTSGHYGLIYSGSFKLLAIQMLCTITILVYSAIAGLLALIILGKSPLGIRVTDYEEQIGADVVEHGLAGTNIARYHLEKPLSSKFNKILNLSLFLYRTFATVTKAITKWKIQTRTNRALRQQNAALGYRQESDSGTMLMRQRKNKLSNGGKFNILN
;
A
#
# COMPACT_ATOMS: atom_id res chain seq x y z
N SER A 1 -29.14 -3.33 -34.14
CA SER A 1 -28.42 -2.44 -35.07
C SER A 1 -26.97 -2.29 -34.62
N PRO A 2 -26.02 -1.83 -35.46
CA PRO A 2 -24.63 -1.59 -35.01
C PRO A 2 -24.52 -0.66 -33.80
N ARG A 3 -25.48 0.26 -33.65
CA ARG A 3 -25.59 1.13 -32.47
C ARG A 3 -25.92 0.34 -31.20
N ASP A 4 -26.87 -0.59 -31.27
CA ASP A 4 -27.28 -1.40 -30.11
C ASP A 4 -26.15 -2.36 -29.69
N GLU A 5 -25.44 -2.92 -30.66
CA GLU A 5 -24.23 -3.73 -30.42
C GLU A 5 -23.14 -2.93 -29.72
N GLY A 6 -22.87 -1.69 -30.18
CA GLY A 6 -21.90 -0.81 -29.54
C GLY A 6 -22.23 -0.51 -28.08
N TRP A 7 -23.51 -0.26 -27.78
CA TRP A 7 -23.97 -0.06 -26.38
C TRP A 7 -23.86 -1.34 -25.55
N ALA A 8 -24.22 -2.50 -26.11
CA ALA A 8 -24.10 -3.77 -25.41
C ALA A 8 -22.64 -4.10 -25.05
N TYR A 9 -21.69 -3.89 -25.97
CA TYR A 9 -20.27 -4.11 -25.69
C TYR A 9 -19.69 -3.12 -24.68
N ALA A 10 -20.06 -1.85 -24.77
CA ALA A 10 -19.66 -0.85 -23.78
C ALA A 10 -20.20 -1.19 -22.38
N ASN A 11 -21.48 -1.57 -22.30
CA ASN A 11 -22.12 -2.00 -21.06
C ASN A 11 -21.44 -3.22 -20.47
N PHE A 12 -21.20 -4.26 -21.29
CA PHE A 12 -20.53 -5.47 -20.85
C PHE A 12 -19.14 -5.18 -20.29
N LEU A 13 -18.30 -4.45 -21.03
CA LEU A 13 -16.93 -4.17 -20.59
C LEU A 13 -16.89 -3.32 -19.31
N PHE A 14 -17.72 -2.29 -19.23
CA PHE A 14 -17.76 -1.41 -18.06
C PHE A 14 -18.30 -2.13 -16.82
N GLN A 15 -19.38 -2.90 -16.96
CA GLN A 15 -19.93 -3.69 -15.84
C GLN A 15 -19.00 -4.85 -15.44
N LEU A 16 -18.28 -5.45 -16.38
CA LEU A 16 -17.23 -6.44 -16.08
C LEU A 16 -16.14 -5.84 -15.18
N SER A 17 -15.77 -4.58 -15.39
CA SER A 17 -14.78 -3.91 -14.53
C SER A 17 -15.27 -3.76 -13.08
N PHE A 18 -16.57 -3.54 -12.87
CA PHE A 18 -17.17 -3.49 -11.54
C PHE A 18 -17.29 -4.86 -10.88
N ALA A 19 -17.76 -5.86 -11.63
CA ALA A 19 -17.84 -7.23 -11.14
C ALA A 19 -16.47 -7.76 -10.70
N THR A 20 -15.43 -7.53 -11.52
CA THR A 20 -14.06 -7.91 -11.18
C THR A 20 -13.51 -7.13 -9.99
N THR A 21 -13.85 -5.84 -9.84
CA THR A 21 -13.48 -5.04 -8.66
C THR A 21 -14.02 -5.65 -7.37
N SER A 22 -15.30 -6.05 -7.32
CA SER A 22 -15.84 -6.69 -6.11
C SER A 22 -15.12 -8.00 -5.77
N SER A 23 -14.78 -8.80 -6.79
CA SER A 23 -14.01 -10.04 -6.60
C SER A 23 -12.59 -9.77 -6.08
N THR A 24 -11.90 -8.78 -6.63
CA THR A 24 -10.51 -8.48 -6.25
C THR A 24 -10.42 -7.82 -4.87
N ILE A 25 -11.46 -7.13 -4.40
CA ILE A 25 -11.54 -6.67 -3.00
C ILE A 25 -11.44 -7.86 -2.04
N VAL A 26 -12.16 -8.96 -2.31
CA VAL A 26 -12.13 -10.17 -1.45
C VAL A 26 -10.73 -10.82 -1.46
N SER A 27 -9.97 -10.69 -2.55
CA SER A 27 -8.62 -11.26 -2.65
C SER A 27 -7.68 -10.75 -1.55
N GLY A 28 -7.75 -9.46 -1.23
CA GLY A 28 -6.88 -8.87 -0.23
C GLY A 28 -7.24 -9.33 1.20
N ALA A 29 -8.50 -9.69 1.45
CA ALA A 29 -8.96 -10.20 2.74
C ALA A 29 -8.42 -11.60 3.06
N VAL A 30 -8.23 -12.42 2.01
CA VAL A 30 -7.81 -13.82 2.11
C VAL A 30 -6.33 -14.06 1.81
N ALA A 31 -5.57 -12.99 1.57
CA ALA A 31 -4.16 -13.03 1.21
C ALA A 31 -3.32 -13.89 2.18
N GLU A 32 -2.27 -14.50 1.61
CA GLU A 32 -1.27 -15.39 2.24
C GLU A 32 -1.78 -16.72 2.79
N ARG A 33 -3.10 -16.95 2.91
CA ARG A 33 -3.64 -18.18 3.51
C ARG A 33 -4.71 -18.91 2.70
N ALA A 34 -5.17 -18.35 1.58
CA ALA A 34 -6.10 -19.04 0.68
C ALA A 34 -5.35 -19.88 -0.36
N LYS A 35 -5.88 -21.06 -0.70
CA LYS A 35 -5.43 -21.86 -1.84
C LYS A 35 -5.81 -21.18 -3.15
N LEU A 36 -4.91 -21.17 -4.14
CA LEU A 36 -5.10 -20.43 -5.39
C LEU A 36 -6.34 -20.92 -6.17
N ARG A 37 -6.50 -22.24 -6.31
CA ARG A 37 -7.64 -22.85 -7.03
C ARG A 37 -8.98 -22.47 -6.40
N SER A 38 -9.05 -22.49 -5.08
CA SER A 38 -10.27 -22.16 -4.32
C SER A 38 -10.57 -20.67 -4.39
N TYR A 39 -9.53 -19.83 -4.40
CA TYR A 39 -9.66 -18.39 -4.61
C TYR A 39 -10.22 -18.04 -6.00
N ILE A 40 -9.76 -18.70 -7.07
CA ILE A 40 -10.29 -18.49 -8.42
C ILE A 40 -11.80 -18.80 -8.46
N LEU A 41 -12.22 -19.94 -7.90
CA LEU A 41 -13.64 -20.30 -7.83
C LEU A 41 -14.44 -19.33 -6.95
N LEU A 42 -13.88 -18.93 -5.81
CA LEU A 42 -14.49 -17.92 -4.94
C LEU A 42 -14.71 -16.61 -5.71
N GLY A 43 -13.74 -16.17 -6.52
CA GLY A 43 -13.87 -14.96 -7.33
C GLY A 43 -15.02 -15.04 -8.34
N CYS A 44 -15.16 -16.18 -9.05
CA CYS A 44 -16.30 -16.41 -9.94
C CYS A 44 -17.64 -16.37 -9.18
N ILE A 45 -17.70 -16.97 -7.99
CA ILE A 45 -18.92 -16.96 -7.16
C ILE A 45 -19.23 -15.54 -6.66
N VAL A 46 -18.21 -14.76 -6.26
CA VAL A 46 -18.39 -13.37 -5.81
C VAL A 46 -18.96 -12.51 -6.94
N ILE A 47 -18.51 -12.70 -8.19
CA ILE A 47 -19.09 -12.01 -9.36
C ILE A 47 -20.59 -12.33 -9.48
N LEU A 48 -21.00 -13.59 -9.31
CA LEU A 48 -22.42 -13.98 -9.35
C LEU A 48 -23.22 -13.39 -8.18
N ILE A 49 -22.64 -13.38 -6.98
CA ILE A 49 -23.26 -12.74 -5.81
C ILE A 49 -23.44 -11.24 -6.08
N GLN A 50 -22.45 -10.59 -6.67
CA GLN A 50 -22.42 -9.15 -6.95
C GLN A 50 -23.42 -8.72 -8.03
N ALA A 51 -23.72 -9.60 -8.99
CA ALA A 51 -24.68 -9.32 -10.05
C ALA A 51 -26.09 -8.99 -9.51
N LEU A 52 -26.52 -9.62 -8.42
CA LEU A 52 -27.85 -9.41 -7.87
C LEU A 52 -28.04 -8.03 -7.19
N PRO A 53 -27.15 -7.57 -6.28
CA PRO A 53 -27.14 -6.18 -5.81
C PRO A 53 -27.05 -5.16 -6.94
N SER A 54 -26.26 -5.43 -7.98
CA SER A 54 -26.19 -4.54 -9.15
C SER A 54 -27.54 -4.42 -9.85
N HIS A 55 -28.23 -5.55 -10.06
CA HIS A 55 -29.57 -5.54 -10.64
C HIS A 55 -30.56 -4.78 -9.73
N TRP A 56 -30.52 -4.98 -8.41
CA TRP A 56 -31.43 -4.27 -7.51
C TRP A 56 -31.27 -2.76 -7.54
N VAL A 57 -30.03 -2.26 -7.67
CA VAL A 57 -29.68 -0.85 -7.54
C VAL A 57 -29.69 -0.10 -8.87
N TRP A 58 -29.23 -0.72 -9.96
CA TRP A 58 -29.02 -0.02 -11.24
C TRP A 58 -29.96 -0.41 -12.37
N ASP A 59 -30.57 -1.60 -12.30
CA ASP A 59 -31.54 -1.98 -13.31
C ASP A 59 -32.86 -1.23 -13.07
N SER A 60 -33.48 -0.74 -14.15
CA SER A 60 -34.78 -0.07 -14.10
C SER A 60 -35.89 -0.90 -13.41
N GLN A 61 -35.75 -2.22 -13.43
CA GLN A 61 -36.68 -3.14 -12.77
C GLN A 61 -36.30 -3.49 -11.34
N GLY A 62 -35.09 -3.12 -10.92
CA GLY A 62 -34.55 -3.34 -9.58
C GLY A 62 -35.38 -2.68 -8.48
N VAL A 63 -35.49 -3.36 -7.34
CA VAL A 63 -36.28 -2.88 -6.20
C VAL A 63 -35.74 -1.56 -5.64
N PHE A 64 -34.41 -1.41 -5.53
CA PHE A 64 -33.79 -0.21 -4.99
C PHE A 64 -33.76 0.93 -5.98
N PHE A 65 -33.61 0.63 -7.28
CA PHE A 65 -33.82 1.61 -8.35
C PHE A 65 -35.22 2.24 -8.24
N LYS A 66 -36.26 1.42 -8.16
CA LYS A 66 -37.66 1.89 -8.05
C LYS A 66 -37.95 2.66 -6.75
N LEU A 67 -37.25 2.34 -5.66
CA LEU A 67 -37.35 3.08 -4.39
C LEU A 67 -36.61 4.42 -4.43
N GLY A 68 -35.83 4.71 -5.47
CA GLY A 68 -35.05 5.94 -5.60
C GLY A 68 -33.74 5.94 -4.81
N VAL A 69 -33.13 4.76 -4.63
CA VAL A 69 -31.77 4.65 -4.10
C VAL A 69 -30.80 5.34 -5.05
N VAL A 70 -29.86 6.09 -4.48
CA VAL A 70 -28.80 6.74 -5.22
C VAL A 70 -27.48 6.08 -4.89
N ASP A 71 -26.93 5.41 -5.89
CA ASP A 71 -25.58 4.85 -5.84
C ASP A 71 -24.99 4.96 -7.25
N PHE A 72 -24.33 6.09 -7.53
CA PHE A 72 -23.99 6.47 -8.89
C PHE A 72 -22.95 5.55 -9.54
N ALA A 73 -21.92 5.13 -8.79
CA ALA A 73 -20.79 4.38 -9.31
C ALA A 73 -20.44 3.12 -8.51
N GLY A 74 -21.28 2.70 -7.56
CA GLY A 74 -21.24 1.36 -6.97
C GLY A 74 -20.60 1.28 -5.59
N CYS A 75 -20.93 2.22 -4.72
CA CYS A 75 -20.54 2.23 -3.33
C CYS A 75 -21.13 1.03 -2.57
N SER A 76 -22.40 0.69 -2.83
CA SER A 76 -23.09 -0.44 -2.22
C SER A 76 -22.87 -1.73 -3.03
N CYS A 77 -23.27 -1.76 -4.30
CA CYS A 77 -23.27 -2.99 -5.10
C CYS A 77 -21.88 -3.49 -5.50
N ILE A 78 -20.79 -2.73 -5.27
CA ILE A 78 -19.40 -3.20 -5.51
C ILE A 78 -18.61 -3.21 -4.22
N HIS A 79 -18.34 -2.03 -3.65
CA HIS A 79 -17.40 -1.91 -2.55
C HIS A 79 -17.95 -2.52 -1.27
N MET A 80 -19.24 -2.32 -0.97
CA MET A 80 -19.87 -2.94 0.20
C MET A 80 -19.96 -4.45 0.04
N VAL A 81 -20.34 -4.96 -1.13
CA VAL A 81 -20.39 -6.40 -1.44
C VAL A 81 -19.01 -7.05 -1.23
N GLY A 82 -17.96 -6.53 -1.88
CA GLY A 82 -16.61 -7.03 -1.70
C GLY A 82 -16.11 -6.88 -0.26
N GLY A 83 -16.43 -5.76 0.40
CA GLY A 83 -16.02 -5.46 1.76
C GLY A 83 -16.63 -6.40 2.81
N ILE A 84 -17.94 -6.68 2.71
CA ILE A 84 -18.63 -7.57 3.66
C ILE A 84 -18.29 -9.04 3.42
N ILE A 85 -18.16 -9.46 2.15
CA ILE A 85 -17.68 -10.81 1.84
C ILE A 85 -16.23 -10.96 2.33
N GLY A 86 -15.40 -9.94 2.17
CA GLY A 86 -14.04 -9.89 2.72
C GLY A 86 -14.02 -10.06 4.24
N LEU A 87 -14.87 -9.32 4.98
CA LEU A 87 -15.02 -9.48 6.44
C LEU A 87 -15.37 -10.92 6.82
N VAL A 88 -16.40 -11.48 6.17
CA VAL A 88 -16.84 -12.85 6.43
C VAL A 88 -15.74 -13.86 6.10
N ALA A 89 -15.02 -13.67 4.99
CA ALA A 89 -13.91 -14.53 4.59
C ALA A 89 -12.76 -14.48 5.58
N THR A 90 -12.39 -13.30 6.06
CA THR A 90 -11.35 -13.14 7.08
C THR A 90 -11.72 -13.84 8.40
N ILE A 91 -12.97 -13.69 8.85
CA ILE A 91 -13.47 -14.37 10.06
C ILE A 91 -13.49 -15.88 9.86
N TYR A 92 -14.02 -16.35 8.74
CA TYR A 92 -14.14 -17.78 8.42
C TYR A 92 -12.78 -18.47 8.32
N LEU A 93 -11.82 -17.85 7.62
CA LEU A 93 -10.48 -18.40 7.46
C LEU A 93 -9.67 -18.34 8.75
N LYS A 94 -10.02 -17.47 9.70
CA LYS A 94 -9.25 -17.13 10.91
C LYS A 94 -7.92 -16.40 10.60
N PRO A 95 -7.24 -15.85 11.61
CA PRO A 95 -5.98 -15.12 11.43
C PRO A 95 -4.88 -15.92 10.75
N ARG A 96 -3.95 -15.22 10.08
CA ARG A 96 -2.67 -15.79 9.67
C ARG A 96 -1.86 -16.23 10.87
N ARG A 97 -1.00 -17.22 10.65
CA ARG A 97 -0.11 -17.76 11.70
C ARG A 97 0.69 -16.64 12.34
N ASN A 98 0.76 -16.68 13.67
CA ASN A 98 1.52 -15.72 14.49
C ASN A 98 1.12 -14.25 14.32
N ARG A 99 -0.02 -13.92 13.68
CA ARG A 99 -0.44 -12.52 13.45
C ARG A 99 -0.66 -11.73 14.75
N PHE A 100 -1.07 -12.38 15.83
CA PHE A 100 -1.45 -11.71 17.08
C PHE A 100 -0.63 -12.22 18.29
N ASN A 101 0.57 -12.73 18.06
CA ASN A 101 1.47 -13.17 19.13
C ASN A 101 2.26 -11.97 19.68
N GLU A 102 2.70 -12.02 20.94
CA GLU A 102 3.38 -10.88 21.58
C GLU A 102 4.66 -10.40 20.87
N ASN A 103 5.33 -11.31 20.15
CA ASN A 103 6.59 -11.03 19.44
C ASN A 103 6.42 -10.78 17.93
N SER A 104 5.18 -10.65 17.43
CA SER A 104 4.98 -10.51 15.99
C SER A 104 5.25 -9.08 15.53
N VAL A 105 6.23 -8.93 14.63
CA VAL A 105 6.54 -7.66 13.97
C VAL A 105 5.73 -7.59 12.68
N HIS A 106 4.83 -6.61 12.57
CA HIS A 106 4.02 -6.39 11.39
C HIS A 106 4.58 -5.22 10.60
N GLN A 107 5.22 -5.53 9.48
CA GLN A 107 5.66 -4.52 8.53
C GLN A 107 5.11 -4.82 7.14
N MET A 108 4.75 -3.75 6.45
CA MET A 108 4.39 -3.80 5.04
C MET A 108 5.60 -4.31 4.24
N SER A 109 5.38 -5.32 3.39
CA SER A 109 6.46 -5.97 2.63
C SER A 109 7.16 -5.01 1.66
N SER A 110 6.39 -4.18 0.95
CA SER A 110 6.93 -3.16 0.03
C SER A 110 6.05 -1.90 0.03
N PRO A 111 6.46 -0.83 0.75
CA PRO A 111 5.78 0.46 0.71
C PRO A 111 5.69 1.07 -0.69
N THR A 112 6.72 0.87 -1.51
CA THR A 112 6.75 1.35 -2.89
C THR A 112 5.65 0.72 -3.74
N ASN A 113 5.49 -0.61 -3.68
CA ASN A 113 4.45 -1.30 -4.45
C ASN A 113 3.05 -0.95 -3.94
N ALA A 114 2.87 -0.81 -2.62
CA ALA A 114 1.61 -0.40 -2.04
C ALA A 114 1.20 1.01 -2.49
N LEU A 115 2.13 1.95 -2.52
CA LEU A 115 1.90 3.31 -3.02
C LEU A 115 1.66 3.35 -4.53
N LEU A 116 2.39 2.55 -5.31
CA LEU A 116 2.15 2.43 -6.76
C LEU A 116 0.73 1.91 -7.03
N GLY A 117 0.32 0.84 -6.35
CA GLY A 117 -1.04 0.32 -6.45
C GLY A 117 -2.08 1.35 -6.02
N THR A 118 -1.82 2.09 -4.94
CA THR A 118 -2.70 3.18 -4.48
C THR A 118 -2.83 4.27 -5.55
N PHE A 119 -1.74 4.67 -6.20
CA PHE A 119 -1.77 5.67 -7.27
C PHE A 119 -2.55 5.18 -8.50
N MET A 120 -2.35 3.92 -8.90
CA MET A 120 -3.11 3.30 -9.99
C MET A 120 -4.60 3.25 -9.70
N LEU A 121 -4.99 2.86 -8.47
CA LEU A 121 -6.39 2.87 -8.03
C LEU A 121 -6.96 4.28 -7.98
N TRP A 122 -6.23 5.23 -7.38
CA TRP A 122 -6.68 6.61 -7.24
C TRP A 122 -6.93 7.28 -8.59
N TRP A 123 -6.02 7.10 -9.55
CA TRP A 123 -6.21 7.62 -10.91
C TRP A 123 -7.28 6.84 -11.68
N GLY A 124 -7.32 5.51 -11.55
CA GLY A 124 -8.36 4.66 -12.13
C GLY A 124 -9.77 5.01 -11.63
N TRP A 125 -9.89 5.56 -10.42
CA TRP A 125 -11.16 5.96 -9.82
C TRP A 125 -11.90 7.05 -10.60
N PHE A 126 -11.18 7.90 -11.33
CA PHE A 126 -11.81 8.85 -12.25
C PHE A 126 -12.54 8.13 -13.39
N GLY A 127 -11.98 7.03 -13.88
CA GLY A 127 -12.65 6.17 -14.88
C GLY A 127 -13.93 5.56 -14.33
N ILE A 128 -13.90 5.07 -13.09
CA ILE A 128 -15.08 4.52 -12.40
C ILE A 128 -16.16 5.59 -12.20
N ASN A 129 -15.82 6.68 -11.50
CA ASN A 129 -16.80 7.67 -11.08
C ASN A 129 -17.31 8.48 -12.28
N SER A 130 -16.43 8.96 -13.15
CA SER A 130 -16.84 9.80 -14.28
C SER A 130 -17.40 8.99 -15.45
N GLY A 131 -16.91 7.75 -15.65
CA GLY A 131 -17.46 6.81 -16.63
C GLY A 131 -18.89 6.38 -16.33
N SER A 132 -19.29 6.38 -15.06
CA SER A 132 -20.66 6.05 -14.62
C SER A 132 -21.72 7.07 -15.09
N ALA A 133 -21.32 8.18 -15.72
CA ALA A 133 -22.23 9.07 -16.44
C ALA A 133 -22.75 8.48 -17.76
N TRP A 134 -22.13 7.42 -18.30
CA TRP A 134 -22.52 6.73 -19.54
C TRP A 134 -22.59 7.64 -20.78
N GLY A 135 -21.60 8.52 -20.93
CA GLY A 135 -21.40 9.31 -22.13
C GLY A 135 -21.16 10.80 -21.86
N VAL A 136 -20.97 11.55 -22.95
CA VAL A 136 -20.70 12.99 -22.93
C VAL A 136 -21.79 13.82 -23.62
N THR A 137 -22.74 13.16 -24.28
CA THR A 137 -23.88 13.81 -24.95
C THR A 137 -25.04 14.02 -23.99
N ASN A 138 -26.05 14.81 -24.39
CA ASN A 138 -27.30 15.01 -23.63
C ASN A 138 -27.10 15.45 -22.17
N GLY A 139 -26.10 16.31 -21.91
CA GLY A 139 -25.80 16.83 -20.57
C GLY A 139 -25.02 15.89 -19.65
N ARG A 140 -24.75 14.63 -20.06
CA ARG A 140 -24.02 13.63 -19.25
C ARG A 140 -22.58 14.04 -18.92
N TRP A 141 -21.94 14.83 -19.80
CA TRP A 141 -20.60 15.38 -19.54
C TRP A 141 -20.52 16.21 -18.26
N ARG A 142 -21.61 16.89 -17.87
CA ARG A 142 -21.67 17.68 -16.63
C ARG A 142 -21.58 16.78 -15.40
N LEU A 143 -22.26 15.63 -15.42
CA LEU A 143 -22.18 14.64 -14.33
C LEU A 143 -20.79 14.01 -14.27
N ALA A 144 -20.21 13.66 -15.41
CA ALA A 144 -18.84 13.14 -15.47
C ALA A 144 -17.84 14.15 -14.87
N ALA A 145 -17.95 15.43 -15.24
CA ALA A 145 -17.10 16.49 -14.70
C ALA A 145 -17.30 16.69 -13.19
N ARG A 146 -18.55 16.70 -12.71
CA ARG A 146 -18.87 16.77 -11.29
C ARG A 146 -18.31 15.58 -10.52
N ALA A 147 -18.46 14.37 -11.05
CA ALA A 147 -17.93 13.15 -10.47
C ALA A 147 -16.40 13.20 -10.36
N SER A 148 -15.70 13.68 -11.40
CA SER A 148 -14.25 13.90 -11.35
C SER A 148 -13.85 14.87 -10.23
N VAL A 149 -14.53 16.02 -10.13
CA VAL A 149 -14.25 17.04 -9.11
C VAL A 149 -14.56 16.51 -7.71
N ALA A 150 -15.70 15.84 -7.51
CA ALA A 150 -16.04 15.24 -6.23
C ALA A 150 -15.01 14.18 -5.82
N THR A 151 -14.53 13.37 -6.77
CA THR A 151 -13.51 12.34 -6.52
C THR A 151 -12.22 12.94 -5.98
N ILE A 152 -11.67 13.95 -6.67
CA ILE A 152 -10.42 14.58 -6.21
C ILE A 152 -10.63 15.34 -4.89
N MET A 153 -11.75 16.06 -4.74
CA MET A 153 -12.05 16.81 -3.51
C MET A 153 -12.22 15.89 -2.31
N SER A 154 -12.87 14.75 -2.47
CA SER A 154 -12.95 13.72 -1.43
C SER A 154 -11.57 13.18 -1.06
N SER A 155 -10.74 12.87 -2.06
CA SER A 155 -9.38 12.40 -1.83
C SER A 155 -8.49 13.42 -1.10
N ILE A 156 -8.68 14.73 -1.35
CA ILE A 156 -8.01 15.79 -0.60
C ILE A 156 -8.45 15.76 0.87
N GLY A 157 -9.77 15.68 1.12
CA GLY A 157 -10.30 15.59 2.48
C GLY A 157 -9.76 14.36 3.24
N GLY A 158 -9.78 13.19 2.59
CA GLY A 158 -9.28 11.95 3.18
C GLY A 158 -7.76 11.93 3.39
N GLY A 159 -7.01 12.44 2.41
CA GLY A 159 -5.55 12.56 2.43
C GLY A 159 -5.08 13.50 3.53
N VAL A 160 -5.62 14.72 3.60
CA VAL A 160 -5.29 15.69 4.67
C VAL A 160 -5.62 15.12 6.05
N THR A 161 -6.77 14.48 6.20
CA THR A 161 -7.18 13.84 7.46
C THR A 161 -6.20 12.76 7.88
N SER A 162 -5.81 11.86 6.97
CA SER A 162 -4.89 10.77 7.28
C SER A 162 -3.47 11.23 7.58
N ILE A 163 -2.96 12.24 6.86
CA ILE A 163 -1.67 12.86 7.13
C ILE A 163 -1.69 13.50 8.52
N THR A 164 -2.73 14.28 8.82
CA THR A 164 -2.90 14.95 10.11
C THR A 164 -2.96 13.94 11.25
N PHE A 165 -3.79 12.89 11.11
CA PHE A 165 -3.89 11.81 12.08
C PHE A 165 -2.55 11.10 12.27
N SER A 166 -1.85 10.79 11.18
CA SER A 166 -0.56 10.11 11.23
C SER A 166 0.49 10.92 12.02
N PHE A 167 0.61 12.22 11.73
CA PHE A 167 1.53 13.10 12.44
C PHE A 167 1.11 13.33 13.89
N ALA A 168 -0.20 13.46 14.16
CA ALA A 168 -0.70 13.60 15.53
C ALA A 168 -0.38 12.37 16.39
N LYS A 169 -0.58 11.16 15.86
CA LYS A 169 -0.38 9.91 16.60
C LYS A 169 1.09 9.48 16.67
N THR A 170 1.85 9.62 15.58
CA THR A 170 3.18 9.00 15.46
C THR A 170 4.32 9.99 15.25
N ARG A 171 4.02 11.29 15.11
CA ARG A 171 4.99 12.35 14.72
C ARG A 171 5.69 12.09 13.38
N LYS A 172 5.22 11.12 12.60
CA LYS A 172 5.75 10.70 11.30
C LYS A 172 4.58 10.44 10.34
N LEU A 173 4.86 10.47 9.05
CA LEU A 173 3.91 10.02 8.04
C LEU A 173 4.00 8.49 7.89
N GLN A 174 2.92 7.80 8.22
CA GLN A 174 2.78 6.35 8.08
C GLN A 174 2.06 6.06 6.76
N VAL A 175 2.69 5.22 5.94
CA VAL A 175 2.21 4.92 4.58
C VAL A 175 0.84 4.25 4.61
N ASN A 176 0.60 3.34 5.55
CA ASN A 176 -0.69 2.66 5.69
C ASN A 176 -1.84 3.64 5.99
N TYR A 177 -1.65 4.60 6.89
CA TYR A 177 -2.70 5.60 7.19
C TYR A 177 -3.00 6.46 5.96
N LEU A 178 -1.98 6.88 5.21
CA LEU A 178 -2.16 7.63 3.97
C LEU A 178 -2.96 6.84 2.93
N ILE A 179 -2.61 5.57 2.71
CA ILE A 179 -3.32 4.68 1.78
C ILE A 179 -4.77 4.52 2.22
N PHE A 180 -5.01 4.25 3.50
CA PHE A 180 -6.36 4.01 4.03
C PHE A 180 -7.20 5.28 3.90
N GLY A 181 -6.66 6.46 4.22
CA GLY A 181 -7.37 7.72 4.10
C GLY A 181 -7.71 8.11 2.66
N LEU A 182 -6.77 7.94 1.73
CA LEU A 182 -7.02 8.20 0.31
C LEU A 182 -8.06 7.23 -0.25
N LEU A 183 -7.87 5.91 -0.08
CA LEU A 183 -8.76 4.92 -0.68
C LEU A 183 -10.16 4.91 -0.04
N SER A 184 -10.28 5.04 1.28
CA SER A 184 -11.58 5.14 1.96
C SER A 184 -12.40 6.36 1.50
N SER A 185 -11.74 7.48 1.25
CA SER A 185 -12.42 8.70 0.81
C SER A 185 -12.97 8.60 -0.62
N VAL A 186 -12.23 7.97 -1.53
CA VAL A 186 -12.71 7.74 -2.91
C VAL A 186 -13.79 6.66 -2.97
N VAL A 187 -13.77 5.66 -2.08
CA VAL A 187 -14.88 4.70 -1.92
C VAL A 187 -16.15 5.39 -1.42
N ALA A 188 -16.06 6.25 -0.41
CA ALA A 188 -17.25 6.87 0.17
C ALA A 188 -17.94 7.85 -0.81
N ILE A 189 -17.17 8.59 -1.61
CA ILE A 189 -17.76 9.55 -2.56
C ILE A 189 -18.41 8.88 -3.77
N THR A 190 -18.07 7.63 -4.08
CA THR A 190 -18.60 6.86 -5.24
C THR A 190 -20.13 6.82 -5.29
N ALA A 191 -20.82 6.83 -4.15
CA ALA A 191 -22.28 6.80 -4.11
C ALA A 191 -22.93 8.08 -4.68
N ILE A 192 -22.33 9.24 -4.40
CA ILE A 192 -22.92 10.57 -4.61
C ILE A 192 -22.11 11.46 -5.58
N CYS A 193 -21.00 10.97 -6.14
CA CYS A 193 -20.01 11.79 -6.82
C CYS A 193 -20.58 12.68 -7.95
N ALA A 194 -21.60 12.24 -8.67
CA ALA A 194 -22.26 13.03 -9.72
C ALA A 194 -23.12 14.17 -9.20
N VAL A 195 -23.61 14.09 -7.96
CA VAL A 195 -24.59 15.02 -7.38
C VAL A 195 -24.08 15.75 -6.13
N ALA A 196 -22.85 15.49 -5.69
CA ALA A 196 -22.19 16.24 -4.64
C ALA A 196 -21.74 17.65 -5.09
N ARG A 197 -21.68 18.60 -4.15
CA ARG A 197 -20.88 19.83 -4.27
C ARG A 197 -19.43 19.55 -3.86
N PRO A 198 -18.46 20.33 -4.36
CA PRO A 198 -17.04 20.17 -3.99
C PRO A 198 -16.79 20.17 -2.47
N TRP A 199 -17.50 21.00 -1.72
CA TRP A 199 -17.34 21.06 -0.26
C TRP A 199 -18.00 19.86 0.46
N HIS A 200 -19.10 19.29 -0.06
CA HIS A 200 -19.63 18.02 0.45
C HIS A 200 -18.57 16.94 0.32
N ALA A 201 -17.94 16.85 -0.87
CA ALA A 201 -16.96 15.83 -1.15
C ALA A 201 -15.76 15.89 -0.19
N LEU A 202 -15.22 17.08 0.10
CA LEU A 202 -14.16 17.27 1.11
C LEU A 202 -14.56 16.68 2.47
N LEU A 203 -15.76 16.99 2.96
CA LEU A 203 -16.24 16.50 4.26
C LEU A 203 -16.48 15.00 4.25
N ILE A 204 -17.11 14.47 3.20
CA ILE A 204 -17.37 13.04 3.04
C ILE A 204 -16.05 12.27 3.09
N GLY A 205 -15.03 12.75 2.38
CA GLY A 205 -13.72 12.13 2.35
C GLY A 205 -12.99 12.19 3.69
N ALA A 206 -13.03 13.34 4.37
CA ALA A 206 -12.43 13.51 5.69
C ALA A 206 -13.08 12.60 6.75
N ILE A 207 -14.41 12.52 6.77
CA ILE A 207 -15.15 11.65 7.70
C ILE A 207 -14.87 10.18 7.37
N SER A 208 -14.88 9.79 6.10
CA SER A 208 -14.56 8.42 5.68
C SER A 208 -13.18 7.98 6.15
N SER A 209 -12.17 8.83 5.93
CA SER A 209 -10.78 8.59 6.37
C SER A 209 -10.69 8.43 7.89
N THR A 210 -11.40 9.27 8.64
CA THR A 210 -11.47 9.16 10.11
C THR A 210 -12.09 7.83 10.55
N ILE A 211 -13.23 7.45 9.98
CA ILE A 211 -13.92 6.19 10.29
C ILE A 211 -13.00 5.00 9.96
N SER A 212 -12.43 4.99 8.76
CA SER A 212 -11.55 3.94 8.27
C SER A 212 -10.37 3.70 9.23
N ILE A 213 -9.64 4.76 9.57
CA ILE A 213 -8.47 4.64 10.45
C ILE A 213 -8.88 4.24 11.87
N SER A 214 -10.03 4.70 12.35
CA SER A 214 -10.53 4.41 13.71
C SER A 214 -10.99 2.97 13.91
N VAL A 215 -11.27 2.24 12.83
CA VAL A 215 -11.69 0.83 12.88
C VAL A 215 -10.50 -0.12 13.08
N ILE A 216 -9.28 0.30 12.73
CA ILE A 216 -8.08 -0.55 12.80
C ILE A 216 -7.86 -1.13 14.22
N PRO A 217 -7.88 -0.33 15.31
CA PRO A 217 -7.68 -0.88 16.66
C PRO A 217 -8.80 -1.83 17.10
N ALA A 218 -10.03 -1.63 16.60
CA ALA A 218 -11.15 -2.53 16.89
C ALA A 218 -10.95 -3.89 16.21
N LEU A 219 -10.46 -3.92 14.97
CA LEU A 219 -10.10 -5.17 14.29
C LEU A 219 -8.96 -5.89 15.01
N GLU A 220 -7.95 -5.16 15.48
CA GLU A 220 -6.86 -5.74 16.27
C GLU A 220 -7.36 -6.33 17.59
N PHE A 221 -8.24 -5.61 18.30
CA PHE A 221 -8.85 -6.10 19.54
C PHE A 221 -9.68 -7.37 19.33
N LEU A 222 -10.47 -7.41 18.25
CA LEU A 222 -11.28 -8.58 17.88
C LEU A 222 -10.47 -9.71 17.24
N LYS A 223 -9.15 -9.54 17.08
CA LYS A 223 -8.25 -10.48 16.39
C LYS A 223 -8.73 -10.83 14.98
N ILE A 224 -9.27 -9.83 14.26
CA ILE A 224 -9.65 -9.95 12.85
C ILE A 224 -8.45 -9.54 11.99
N ASP A 225 -7.87 -10.52 11.29
CA ASP A 225 -6.67 -10.33 10.48
C ASP A 225 -7.03 -9.93 9.04
N ASP A 226 -7.22 -8.64 8.84
CA ASP A 226 -7.39 -7.99 7.54
C ASP A 226 -6.03 -7.58 6.95
N PRO A 227 -5.48 -8.32 5.96
CA PRO A 227 -4.10 -8.14 5.53
C PRO A 227 -3.79 -6.81 4.88
N VAL A 228 -4.74 -6.27 4.08
CA VAL A 228 -4.52 -5.05 3.30
C VAL A 228 -5.56 -3.96 3.56
N GLY A 229 -6.46 -4.15 4.54
CA GLY A 229 -7.37 -3.09 5.02
C GLY A 229 -8.70 -3.01 4.29
N ILE A 230 -9.26 -4.13 3.86
CA ILE A 230 -10.49 -4.20 3.07
C ILE A 230 -11.67 -3.68 3.89
N ILE A 231 -11.73 -4.05 5.17
CA ILE A 231 -12.83 -3.69 6.05
C ILE A 231 -12.83 -2.18 6.30
N PRO A 232 -11.72 -1.55 6.73
CA PRO A 232 -11.62 -0.09 6.83
C PRO A 232 -11.86 0.65 5.51
N ILE A 233 -11.35 0.16 4.38
CA ILE A 233 -11.36 0.92 3.12
C ILE A 233 -12.69 0.78 2.40
N HIS A 234 -13.23 -0.43 2.31
CA HIS A 234 -14.42 -0.70 1.51
C HIS A 234 -15.67 -0.77 2.37
N LEU A 235 -15.71 -1.64 3.38
CA LEU A 235 -16.94 -1.87 4.14
C LEU A 235 -17.42 -0.61 4.88
N THR A 236 -16.56 -0.05 5.73
CA THR A 236 -16.96 1.09 6.58
C THR A 236 -17.17 2.36 5.78
N SER A 237 -16.34 2.58 4.75
CA SER A 237 -16.47 3.71 3.84
C SER A 237 -17.73 3.62 2.99
N SER A 238 -18.14 2.42 2.57
CA SER A 238 -19.37 2.24 1.82
C SER A 238 -20.60 2.51 2.67
N ILE A 239 -20.62 2.07 3.92
CA ILE A 239 -21.71 2.38 4.86
C ILE A 239 -21.80 3.90 5.03
N TRP A 240 -20.67 4.57 5.26
CA TRP A 240 -20.64 6.03 5.35
C TRP A 240 -21.04 6.72 4.03
N GLY A 241 -20.59 6.24 2.87
CA GLY A 241 -20.92 6.79 1.57
C GLY A 241 -22.43 6.74 1.28
N MET A 242 -23.08 5.63 1.63
CA MET A 242 -24.53 5.49 1.50
C MET A 242 -25.28 6.40 2.48
N CYS A 243 -24.78 6.58 3.71
CA CYS A 243 -25.31 7.58 4.64
C CYS A 243 -25.15 9.00 4.09
N ALA A 244 -23.98 9.32 3.53
CA ALA A 244 -23.65 10.64 3.00
C ALA A 244 -24.58 11.05 1.86
N VAL A 245 -25.02 10.11 1.02
CA VAL A 245 -26.10 10.35 0.04
C VAL A 245 -27.35 10.88 0.74
N GLY A 246 -27.82 10.18 1.76
CA GLY A 246 -29.02 10.55 2.51
C GLY A 246 -28.93 11.89 3.23
N ILE A 247 -27.73 12.43 3.42
CA ILE A 247 -27.48 13.71 4.09
C ILE A 247 -27.27 14.85 3.08
N PHE A 248 -26.41 14.63 2.07
CA PHE A 248 -25.85 15.68 1.22
C PHE A 248 -26.37 15.66 -0.23
N ALA A 249 -27.17 14.68 -0.65
CA ALA A 249 -27.65 14.61 -2.03
C ALA A 249 -28.48 15.85 -2.38
N GLU A 250 -28.11 16.51 -3.45
CA GLU A 250 -28.97 17.50 -4.10
C GLU A 250 -29.70 16.83 -5.25
N ASP A 251 -30.94 17.26 -5.48
CA ASP A 251 -31.69 16.81 -6.63
C ASP A 251 -30.99 17.19 -7.94
N ASP A 252 -30.87 16.20 -8.82
CA ASP A 252 -30.34 16.42 -10.16
C ASP A 252 -31.50 16.53 -11.14
N GLN A 253 -31.86 17.75 -11.49
CA GLN A 253 -32.97 18.01 -12.43
C GLN A 253 -32.64 17.65 -13.89
N VAL A 254 -31.40 17.23 -14.19
CA VAL A 254 -30.97 16.93 -15.54
C VAL A 254 -31.23 15.47 -15.90
N LEU A 255 -30.77 14.53 -15.07
CA LEU A 255 -30.96 13.08 -15.30
C LEU A 255 -31.80 12.41 -14.21
N ALA A 256 -32.38 13.18 -13.28
CA ALA A 256 -33.19 12.66 -12.17
C ALA A 256 -32.48 11.55 -11.39
N VAL A 257 -31.16 11.69 -11.20
CA VAL A 257 -30.31 10.69 -10.50
C VAL A 257 -30.84 10.37 -9.11
N THR A 258 -31.45 11.34 -8.44
CA THR A 258 -32.02 11.20 -7.11
C THR A 258 -33.52 10.89 -7.10
N SER A 259 -34.14 10.72 -8.27
CA SER A 259 -35.58 10.51 -8.41
C SER A 259 -36.42 11.58 -7.70
N GLY A 260 -35.98 12.84 -7.72
CA GLY A 260 -36.65 13.96 -7.03
C GLY A 260 -36.47 13.98 -5.51
N HIS A 261 -35.64 13.10 -4.96
CA HIS A 261 -35.28 13.12 -3.55
C HIS A 261 -34.11 14.06 -3.27
N TYR A 262 -34.13 14.64 -2.07
CA TYR A 262 -33.06 15.47 -1.53
C TYR A 262 -32.57 14.89 -0.20
N GLY A 263 -31.27 15.03 0.05
CA GLY A 263 -30.66 14.68 1.31
C GLY A 263 -31.17 15.54 2.47
N LEU A 264 -30.94 15.08 3.69
CA LEU A 264 -31.47 15.66 4.94
C LEU A 264 -31.23 17.17 5.05
N ILE A 265 -30.06 17.66 4.64
CA ILE A 265 -29.70 19.09 4.74
C ILE A 265 -30.59 19.96 3.84
N TYR A 266 -31.08 19.40 2.74
CA TYR A 266 -31.87 20.12 1.74
C TYR A 266 -33.38 19.88 1.86
N SER A 267 -33.80 18.66 2.23
CA SER A 267 -35.21 18.32 2.40
C SER A 267 -35.75 18.58 3.81
N GLY A 268 -34.89 18.61 4.84
CA GLY A 268 -35.31 18.49 6.23
C GLY A 268 -35.95 17.14 6.60
N SER A 269 -35.88 16.15 5.69
CA SER A 269 -36.54 14.85 5.82
C SER A 269 -35.55 13.69 5.84
N PHE A 270 -35.82 12.69 6.67
CA PHE A 270 -35.04 11.46 6.73
C PHE A 270 -35.39 10.45 5.63
N LYS A 271 -36.31 10.77 4.71
CA LYS A 271 -36.81 9.84 3.69
C LYS A 271 -35.70 9.20 2.86
N LEU A 272 -34.83 10.02 2.25
CA LEU A 272 -33.74 9.50 1.41
C LEU A 272 -32.74 8.70 2.26
N LEU A 273 -32.40 9.18 3.46
CA LEU A 273 -31.51 8.45 4.36
C LEU A 273 -32.08 7.07 4.73
N ALA A 274 -33.37 6.98 5.05
CA ALA A 274 -34.01 5.71 5.38
C ALA A 274 -33.97 4.72 4.21
N ILE A 275 -34.21 5.19 2.97
CA ILE A 275 -34.14 4.37 1.76
C ILE A 275 -32.70 3.88 1.50
N GLN A 276 -31.71 4.76 1.64
CA GLN A 276 -30.29 4.38 1.52
C GLN A 276 -29.87 3.34 2.57
N MET A 277 -30.38 3.47 3.81
CA MET A 277 -30.08 2.53 4.90
C MET A 277 -30.78 1.19 4.73
N LEU A 278 -32.00 1.17 4.22
CA LEU A 278 -32.67 -0.07 3.84
C LEU A 278 -31.86 -0.83 2.77
N CYS A 279 -31.38 -0.13 1.75
CA CYS A 279 -30.51 -0.70 0.73
C CYS A 279 -29.20 -1.25 1.32
N THR A 280 -28.54 -0.43 2.13
CA THR A 280 -27.28 -0.77 2.82
C THR A 280 -27.43 -2.05 3.65
N ILE A 281 -28.43 -2.12 4.52
CA ILE A 281 -28.67 -3.29 5.38
C ILE A 281 -28.99 -4.52 4.53
N THR A 282 -29.82 -4.37 3.51
CA THR A 282 -30.20 -5.49 2.63
C THR A 282 -28.99 -6.08 1.91
N ILE A 283 -28.14 -5.24 1.34
CA ILE A 283 -26.92 -5.68 0.65
C ILE A 283 -25.93 -6.29 1.64
N LEU A 284 -25.73 -5.70 2.83
CA LEU A 284 -24.89 -6.26 3.88
C LEU A 284 -25.33 -7.67 4.27
N VAL A 285 -26.62 -7.86 4.58
CA VAL A 285 -27.16 -9.15 5.01
C VAL A 285 -27.07 -10.17 3.88
N TYR A 286 -27.52 -9.82 2.68
CA TYR A 286 -27.48 -10.71 1.52
C TYR A 286 -26.04 -11.17 1.22
N SER A 287 -25.11 -10.23 1.08
CA SER A 287 -23.73 -10.53 0.71
C SER A 287 -22.98 -11.26 1.83
N ALA A 288 -23.26 -10.97 3.10
CA ALA A 288 -22.71 -11.73 4.22
C ALA A 288 -23.16 -13.19 4.19
N ILE A 289 -24.47 -13.44 4.02
CA ILE A 289 -25.04 -14.78 3.97
C ILE A 289 -24.53 -15.54 2.74
N ALA A 290 -24.63 -14.95 1.55
CA ALA A 290 -24.19 -15.58 0.31
C ALA A 290 -22.69 -15.86 0.31
N GLY A 291 -21.88 -14.91 0.79
CA GLY A 291 -20.44 -15.08 0.98
C GLY A 291 -20.11 -16.20 1.96
N LEU A 292 -20.78 -16.26 3.11
CA LEU A 292 -20.59 -17.33 4.10
C LEU A 292 -20.94 -18.70 3.52
N LEU A 293 -22.07 -18.81 2.81
CA LEU A 293 -22.48 -20.06 2.16
C LEU A 293 -21.44 -20.50 1.13
N ALA A 294 -20.94 -19.59 0.29
CA ALA A 294 -19.88 -19.89 -0.67
C ALA A 294 -18.61 -20.42 0.00
N LEU A 295 -18.18 -19.79 1.09
CA LEU A 295 -17.01 -20.21 1.88
C LEU A 295 -17.21 -21.57 2.56
N ILE A 296 -18.41 -21.86 3.06
CA ILE A 296 -18.74 -23.16 3.64
C ILE A 296 -18.72 -24.26 2.58
N ILE A 297 -19.34 -24.02 1.42
CA ILE A 297 -19.38 -24.97 0.31
C ILE A 297 -17.95 -25.27 -0.17
N LEU A 298 -17.14 -24.24 -0.42
CA LEU A 298 -15.75 -24.41 -0.83
C LEU A 298 -14.90 -25.07 0.27
N GLY A 299 -15.09 -24.67 1.53
CA GLY A 299 -14.35 -25.21 2.67
C GLY A 299 -14.64 -26.69 2.94
N LYS A 300 -15.87 -27.16 2.67
CA LYS A 300 -16.25 -28.58 2.76
C LYS A 300 -15.95 -29.39 1.49
N SER A 301 -15.65 -28.71 0.39
CA SER A 301 -15.27 -29.39 -0.86
C SER A 301 -13.88 -30.05 -0.73
N PRO A 302 -13.55 -31.04 -1.58
CA PRO A 302 -12.22 -31.66 -1.60
C PRO A 302 -11.07 -30.68 -1.87
N LEU A 303 -11.36 -29.50 -2.43
CA LEU A 303 -10.35 -28.46 -2.65
C LEU A 303 -9.87 -27.85 -1.32
N GLY A 304 -10.78 -27.73 -0.34
CA GLY A 304 -10.60 -26.87 0.83
C GLY A 304 -10.46 -25.39 0.43
N ILE A 305 -10.21 -24.50 1.40
CA ILE A 305 -10.03 -23.07 1.11
C ILE A 305 -8.75 -22.49 1.70
N ARG A 306 -8.35 -22.93 2.90
CA ARG A 306 -7.12 -22.51 3.55
C ARG A 306 -5.99 -23.48 3.21
N VAL A 307 -4.79 -22.95 2.97
CA VAL A 307 -3.56 -23.76 2.88
C VAL A 307 -3.26 -24.44 4.22
N THR A 308 -2.45 -25.50 4.20
CA THR A 308 -1.99 -26.18 5.42
C THR A 308 -1.02 -25.30 6.20
N ASP A 309 -0.82 -25.64 7.47
CA ASP A 309 0.13 -24.94 8.35
C ASP A 309 1.55 -24.90 7.79
N TYR A 310 1.98 -25.98 7.15
CA TYR A 310 3.29 -26.10 6.52
C TYR A 310 3.39 -25.22 5.27
N GLU A 311 2.37 -25.24 4.41
CA GLU A 311 2.31 -24.42 3.21
C GLU A 311 2.26 -22.91 3.55
N GLU A 312 1.51 -22.52 4.58
CA GLU A 312 1.46 -21.12 5.06
C GLU A 312 2.83 -20.66 5.57
N GLN A 313 3.57 -21.54 6.25
CA GLN A 313 4.91 -21.22 6.75
C GLN A 313 5.95 -21.08 5.63
N ILE A 314 5.84 -21.88 4.56
CA ILE A 314 6.71 -21.79 3.39
C ILE A 314 6.36 -20.57 2.53
N GLY A 315 5.07 -20.24 2.43
CA GLY A 315 4.54 -19.13 1.65
C GLY A 315 4.00 -19.55 0.28
N ALA A 316 2.91 -18.90 -0.13
CA ALA A 316 2.21 -19.19 -1.38
C ALA A 316 3.08 -18.99 -2.64
N ASP A 317 4.05 -18.07 -2.60
CA ASP A 317 5.04 -17.87 -3.68
C ASP A 317 5.74 -19.18 -4.06
N VAL A 318 6.18 -19.95 -3.06
CA VAL A 318 6.87 -21.23 -3.31
C VAL A 318 5.87 -22.33 -3.62
N VAL A 319 4.80 -22.42 -2.83
CA VAL A 319 3.83 -23.54 -2.89
C VAL A 319 3.00 -23.52 -4.18
N GLU A 320 2.47 -22.36 -4.56
CA GLU A 320 1.51 -22.24 -5.67
C GLU A 320 2.18 -21.73 -6.96
N HIS A 321 3.31 -21.02 -6.86
CA HIS A 321 3.95 -20.36 -8.00
C HIS A 321 5.36 -20.87 -8.31
N GLY A 322 5.94 -21.74 -7.46
CA GLY A 322 7.31 -22.25 -7.65
C GLY A 322 8.39 -21.18 -7.56
N LEU A 323 8.09 -20.02 -6.96
CA LEU A 323 8.99 -18.88 -6.84
C LEU A 323 9.81 -19.00 -5.55
N ALA A 324 10.85 -19.83 -5.56
CA ALA A 324 11.81 -19.91 -4.46
C ALA A 324 12.91 -18.84 -4.62
N GLY A 325 13.02 -17.90 -3.67
CA GLY A 325 14.21 -17.08 -3.48
C GLY A 325 14.24 -15.67 -4.09
N THR A 326 13.16 -15.17 -4.68
CA THR A 326 13.12 -13.81 -5.26
C THR A 326 12.63 -12.70 -4.31
N ASN A 327 12.04 -13.05 -3.17
CA ASN A 327 11.49 -12.08 -2.20
C ASN A 327 11.96 -12.28 -0.75
N ILE A 328 13.18 -12.80 -0.52
CA ILE A 328 13.84 -12.47 0.76
C ILE A 328 14.26 -11.02 0.59
N ALA A 329 13.55 -10.09 1.22
CA ALA A 329 14.04 -8.73 1.40
C ALA A 329 15.39 -8.82 2.13
N ARG A 330 16.49 -8.97 1.39
CA ARG A 330 17.82 -8.63 1.86
C ARG A 330 17.79 -7.12 1.96
N TYR A 331 17.33 -6.62 3.09
CA TYR A 331 17.66 -5.28 3.50
C TYR A 331 19.18 -5.22 3.52
N HIS A 332 19.78 -4.68 2.47
CA HIS A 332 21.04 -3.99 2.66
C HIS A 332 20.70 -2.89 3.66
N LEU A 333 21.15 -3.04 4.90
CA LEU A 333 21.28 -1.90 5.80
C LEU A 333 22.11 -0.88 5.01
N GLU A 334 21.45 0.08 4.39
CA GLU A 334 22.13 1.28 3.96
C GLU A 334 22.79 1.80 5.23
N LYS A 335 24.13 1.78 5.25
CA LYS A 335 24.89 2.41 6.32
C LYS A 335 24.26 3.78 6.49
N PRO A 336 23.88 4.18 7.72
CA PRO A 336 23.18 5.44 7.93
C PRO A 336 23.92 6.53 7.18
N LEU A 337 23.19 7.25 6.31
CA LEU A 337 23.67 8.48 5.68
C LEU A 337 24.25 9.32 6.82
N SER A 338 25.58 9.39 6.85
CA SER A 338 26.37 10.00 7.89
C SER A 338 25.92 11.46 8.05
N SER A 339 24.98 11.69 8.96
CA SER A 339 24.30 12.95 9.16
C SER A 339 25.19 13.90 9.95
N LYS A 340 26.21 14.51 9.33
CA LYS A 340 27.02 15.63 9.87
C LYS A 340 27.65 15.45 11.28
N PHE A 341 27.42 14.35 11.98
CA PHE A 341 27.90 14.07 13.34
C PHE A 341 29.27 13.37 13.34
N ASN A 342 29.71 12.87 12.18
CA ASN A 342 31.00 12.21 11.98
C ASN A 342 32.17 13.17 11.68
N LYS A 343 31.96 14.49 11.65
CA LYS A 343 33.08 15.45 11.51
C LYS A 343 33.80 15.73 12.83
N ILE A 344 33.09 15.67 13.97
CA ILE A 344 33.69 15.97 15.28
C ILE A 344 34.38 14.71 15.87
N LEU A 345 33.84 13.52 15.63
CA LEU A 345 34.43 12.27 16.14
C LEU A 345 35.68 11.80 15.37
N ASN A 346 35.85 12.20 14.10
CA ASN A 346 37.02 11.82 13.30
C ASN A 346 38.27 12.66 13.60
N LEU A 347 38.13 13.84 14.20
CA LEU A 347 39.30 14.65 14.58
C LEU A 347 39.99 14.08 15.84
N SER A 348 39.23 13.56 16.80
CA SER A 348 39.77 12.90 17.99
C SER A 348 40.39 11.53 17.66
N LEU A 349 39.78 10.77 16.74
CA LEU A 349 40.33 9.51 16.25
C LEU A 349 41.56 9.69 15.35
N PHE A 350 41.66 10.79 14.59
CA PHE A 350 42.87 11.13 13.83
C PHE A 350 44.03 11.49 14.75
N LEU A 351 43.79 12.29 15.79
CA LEU A 351 44.79 12.63 16.82
C LEU A 351 45.23 11.41 17.65
N TYR A 352 44.30 10.49 17.97
CA TYR A 352 44.63 9.26 18.68
C TYR A 352 45.46 8.30 17.81
N ARG A 353 45.16 8.22 16.51
CA ARG A 353 45.91 7.37 15.55
C ARG A 353 47.31 7.91 15.26
N THR A 354 47.49 9.23 15.16
CA THR A 354 48.84 9.82 15.02
C THR A 354 49.67 9.65 16.29
N PHE A 355 49.08 9.83 17.48
CA PHE A 355 49.79 9.60 18.73
C PHE A 355 50.21 8.13 18.90
N ALA A 356 49.29 7.17 18.70
CA ALA A 356 49.59 5.74 18.82
C ALA A 356 50.65 5.25 17.80
N THR A 357 50.69 5.85 16.61
CA THR A 357 51.68 5.51 15.57
C THR A 357 53.07 6.04 15.96
N VAL A 358 53.16 7.26 16.50
CA VAL A 358 54.41 7.83 17.03
C VAL A 358 54.89 7.05 18.25
N THR A 359 54.00 6.68 19.19
CA THR A 359 54.39 5.88 20.36
C THR A 359 54.90 4.50 19.95
N LYS A 360 54.25 3.82 18.98
CA LYS A 360 54.76 2.53 18.46
C LYS A 360 56.11 2.66 17.75
N ALA A 361 56.34 3.74 16.99
CA ALA A 361 57.62 3.99 16.35
C ALA A 361 58.74 4.24 17.37
N ILE A 362 58.47 5.04 18.42
CA ILE A 362 59.43 5.31 19.50
C ILE A 362 59.73 4.03 20.30
N THR A 363 58.71 3.23 20.63
CA THR A 363 58.90 1.97 21.35
C THR A 363 59.70 0.97 20.52
N LYS A 364 59.39 0.84 19.22
CA LYS A 364 60.17 -0.02 18.31
C LYS A 364 61.62 0.46 18.18
N TRP A 365 61.85 1.77 18.07
CA TRP A 365 63.20 2.33 18.03
C TRP A 365 63.98 2.11 19.35
N LYS A 366 63.33 2.28 20.52
CA LYS A 366 63.93 2.00 21.84
C LYS A 366 64.27 0.52 22.03
N ILE A 367 63.42 -0.39 21.56
CA ILE A 367 63.70 -1.83 21.58
C ILE A 367 64.88 -2.13 20.67
N GLN A 368 64.87 -1.65 19.42
CA GLN A 368 65.95 -1.91 18.45
C GLN A 368 67.31 -1.34 18.91
N THR A 369 67.33 -0.16 19.54
CA THR A 369 68.56 0.41 20.10
C THR A 369 69.07 -0.36 21.31
N ARG A 370 68.19 -0.88 22.18
CA ARG A 370 68.58 -1.79 23.27
C ARG A 370 69.13 -3.10 22.74
N THR A 371 68.47 -3.72 21.77
CA THR A 371 68.92 -4.97 21.13
C THR A 371 70.27 -4.77 20.44
N ASN A 372 70.46 -3.67 19.69
CA ASN A 372 71.74 -3.37 19.05
C ASN A 372 72.85 -3.06 20.05
N ARG A 373 72.54 -2.44 21.21
CA ARG A 373 73.52 -2.19 22.27
C ARG A 373 73.93 -3.49 22.98
N ALA A 374 72.97 -4.39 23.24
CA ALA A 374 73.25 -5.72 23.77
C ALA A 374 74.09 -6.57 22.80
N LEU A 375 73.77 -6.55 21.50
CA LEU A 375 74.57 -7.21 20.46
C LEU A 375 75.99 -6.67 20.36
N ARG A 376 76.17 -5.34 20.46
CA ARG A 376 77.52 -4.73 20.48
C ARG A 376 78.32 -5.11 21.73
N GLN A 377 77.67 -5.20 22.90
CA GLN A 377 78.32 -5.65 24.13
C GLN A 377 78.68 -7.14 24.08
N GLN A 378 77.82 -7.97 23.48
CA GLN A 378 78.07 -9.40 23.29
C GLN A 378 79.22 -9.64 22.29
N ASN A 379 79.25 -8.89 21.18
CA ASN A 379 80.33 -8.98 20.19
C ASN A 379 81.67 -8.46 20.74
N ALA A 380 81.65 -7.46 21.62
CA ALA A 380 82.84 -6.98 22.33
C ALA A 380 83.34 -8.00 23.38
N ALA A 381 82.44 -8.75 24.03
CA ALA A 381 82.80 -9.81 24.98
C ALA A 381 83.33 -11.10 24.31
N LEU A 382 82.92 -11.37 23.06
CA LEU A 382 83.33 -12.54 22.27
C LEU A 382 84.60 -12.30 21.42
N GLY A 383 85.28 -11.16 21.58
CA GLY A 383 86.57 -10.89 20.93
C GLY A 383 86.52 -10.65 19.42
N TYR A 384 85.34 -10.41 18.84
CA TYR A 384 85.23 -10.05 17.43
C TYR A 384 85.71 -8.61 17.20
N ARG A 385 86.95 -8.43 16.74
CA ARG A 385 87.40 -7.17 16.13
C ARG A 385 86.60 -6.95 14.84
N GLN A 386 85.93 -5.80 14.75
CA GLN A 386 85.39 -5.30 13.48
C GLN A 386 86.57 -5.00 12.55
N GLU A 387 86.71 -5.75 11.46
CA GLU A 387 87.48 -5.27 10.31
C GLU A 387 86.75 -4.08 9.67
N SER A 388 87.46 -2.96 9.67
CA SER A 388 87.12 -1.72 9.00
C SER A 388 87.41 -1.79 7.51
N ASP A 389 86.65 -1.00 6.75
CA ASP A 389 86.96 -0.46 5.41
C ASP A 389 87.02 -1.41 4.20
N SER A 390 85.97 -1.31 3.39
CA SER A 390 86.10 -1.18 1.93
C SER A 390 84.98 -0.29 1.38
N GLY A 391 84.95 0.95 1.86
CA GLY A 391 84.21 2.05 1.23
C GLY A 391 84.96 2.60 0.03
N THR A 392 84.98 1.91 -1.11
CA THR A 392 85.21 2.51 -2.45
C THR A 392 85.01 1.46 -3.55
N MET A 393 84.33 1.87 -4.62
CA MET A 393 83.97 1.10 -5.83
C MET A 393 82.63 0.35 -5.80
N LEU A 394 81.54 1.09 -5.93
CA LEU A 394 80.53 0.87 -7.00
C LEU A 394 79.61 2.12 -7.08
N MET A 395 80.24 3.30 -7.08
CA MET A 395 79.65 4.60 -7.45
C MET A 395 80.26 5.05 -8.78
N ARG A 396 80.21 4.19 -9.80
CA ARG A 396 80.60 4.53 -11.17
C ARG A 396 79.99 3.55 -12.17
N GLN A 397 78.70 3.71 -12.45
CA GLN A 397 77.98 3.36 -13.69
C GLN A 397 76.47 3.11 -13.42
N ARG A 398 75.79 4.15 -12.93
CA ARG A 398 74.40 4.44 -13.35
C ARG A 398 74.08 5.93 -13.20
N LYS A 399 75.11 6.78 -13.41
CA LYS A 399 74.99 8.13 -13.97
C LYS A 399 75.28 7.98 -15.46
N ASN A 400 74.27 7.58 -16.24
CA ASN A 400 74.14 7.74 -17.70
C ASN A 400 72.84 7.06 -18.15
N LYS A 401 71.71 7.61 -17.71
CA LYS A 401 70.41 7.54 -18.39
C LYS A 401 69.45 8.54 -17.74
N LEU A 402 69.91 9.79 -17.65
CA LEU A 402 69.11 10.99 -17.41
C LEU A 402 69.71 12.09 -18.27
N SER A 403 69.38 12.10 -19.55
CA SER A 403 69.23 13.31 -20.37
C SER A 403 68.90 12.91 -21.80
N ASN A 404 67.63 12.99 -22.16
CA ASN A 404 67.23 13.57 -23.44
C ASN A 404 65.70 13.58 -23.55
N GLY A 405 65.16 14.80 -23.57
CA GLY A 405 64.21 15.20 -24.59
C GLY A 405 62.76 14.78 -24.42
N GLY A 406 61.88 15.78 -24.48
CA GLY A 406 60.63 15.60 -25.22
C GLY A 406 59.39 16.07 -24.50
N LYS A 407 59.07 17.35 -24.72
CA LYS A 407 57.75 17.98 -24.51
C LYS A 407 56.61 17.25 -25.25
N PHE A 408 55.38 17.67 -24.91
CA PHE A 408 54.09 17.62 -25.63
C PHE A 408 53.08 16.64 -25.02
N ASN A 409 51.76 16.88 -24.96
CA ASN A 409 50.86 18.05 -24.97
C ASN A 409 49.44 17.44 -24.91
N ILE A 410 48.44 18.25 -24.52
CA ILE A 410 47.04 18.24 -25.04
C ILE A 410 46.04 17.17 -24.55
N LEU A 411 45.00 17.70 -23.88
CA LEU A 411 43.54 17.52 -24.01
C LEU A 411 42.94 16.12 -24.30
N ASN A 412 42.00 15.71 -23.45
CA ASN A 412 40.55 15.79 -23.73
C ASN A 412 39.74 15.67 -22.43
#